data_AF-A0A661NL82-F1
#
_entry.id   AF-A0A661NL82-F1
#
_cell.length_a   1.000
_cell.length_b   1.000
_cell.length_c   1.000
_cell.angle_alpha   90.00
_cell.angle_beta   90.00
_cell.angle_gamma   90.00
#
_symmetry.space_group_name_H-M   'P 1'
#
loop_
_entity.id
_entity.type
_entity.pdbx_description
1 polymer ?
#
loop_
_entity_poly.entity_id
_entity_poly.type
_entity_poly.pdbx_seq_one_letter_code
_entity_poly.pdbx_strand_id
1 'polypeptide(L)'
;MTLAAACGDEETGGGGPGTASAAEQLCSRMQDYLDACGASTPCDQALVDDCSALVGILNDSLLQSAVDCIDTNGSPLSCLVGSVGGLQPTETHLAVAAKICDVCTGGFGVDECMSVFFSETSDLQLGIVLLPLSDDVVQKIGDDCVSDLLSCGTLVNCAGSTLLAQGLPENTADCLVDNLSNPSAVSMPECTLGGGGAGTGGSGTGGSGTGGSGTTCNPAGSWAVTETLVQSDCPTTIEAPFTLNVTADGDSYAFDVQYDSSYPCSGSSSTEGGTCSATFSCDFPQGQGLFSVDFEPNSLTGSEVYHVTDMEPACFMQVDLAGTRQ
;
A
#
# COMPACT_ATOMS: atom_id res chain seq x y z
N MET A 1 47.09 27.00 3.43
CA MET A 1 46.30 27.88 4.32
C MET A 1 45.40 26.96 5.13
N THR A 2 45.75 26.78 6.40
CA THR A 2 45.05 25.85 7.31
C THR A 2 44.15 26.70 8.18
N LEU A 3 42.82 26.60 7.97
CA LEU A 3 41.85 27.20 8.89
C LEU A 3 41.77 26.31 10.13
N ALA A 4 42.22 26.83 11.26
CA ALA A 4 41.94 26.27 12.57
C ALA A 4 40.59 26.83 13.05
N ALA A 5 39.58 25.96 13.16
CA ALA A 5 38.31 26.28 13.78
C ALA A 5 38.50 26.34 15.30
N ALA A 6 38.20 27.49 15.91
CA ALA A 6 38.14 27.66 17.34
C ALA A 6 36.74 27.27 17.82
N CYS A 7 36.63 26.18 18.59
CA CYS A 7 35.45 25.86 19.37
C CYS A 7 35.46 26.74 20.62
N GLY A 8 34.49 27.66 20.73
CA GLY A 8 34.21 28.38 21.97
C GLY A 8 33.31 27.53 22.85
N ASP A 9 33.76 27.25 24.07
CA ASP A 9 32.98 26.64 25.14
C ASP A 9 31.90 27.63 25.62
N GLU A 10 30.64 27.40 25.22
CA GLU A 10 29.48 28.05 25.84
C GLU A 10 28.92 27.16 26.96
N GLU A 11 28.61 27.81 28.07
CA GLU A 11 28.34 27.20 29.37
C GLU A 11 27.23 26.14 29.33
N THR A 12 27.57 24.97 29.86
CA THR A 12 26.72 23.80 30.05
C THR A 12 25.61 24.12 31.06
N GLY A 13 24.52 24.71 30.58
CA GLY A 13 23.23 24.62 31.25
C GLY A 13 22.84 23.15 31.32
N GLY A 14 22.71 22.61 32.53
CA GLY A 14 22.35 21.22 32.78
C GLY A 14 20.97 20.89 32.22
N GLY A 15 20.93 20.49 30.96
CA GLY A 15 19.80 19.78 30.38
C GLY A 15 19.65 18.47 31.12
N GLY A 16 18.57 18.35 31.89
CA GLY A 16 18.11 17.03 32.34
C GLY A 16 17.99 16.11 31.12
N PRO A 17 18.08 14.79 31.30
CA PRO A 17 17.93 13.85 30.19
C PRO A 17 16.63 14.18 29.45
N GLY A 18 16.76 14.78 28.27
CA GLY A 18 15.62 15.18 27.45
C GLY A 18 14.87 13.92 27.09
N THR A 19 13.57 13.89 27.34
CA THR A 19 12.72 12.81 26.84
C THR A 19 12.89 12.77 25.33
N ALA A 20 13.24 11.60 24.79
CA ALA A 20 13.36 11.43 23.34
C ALA A 20 12.07 11.89 22.64
N SER A 21 12.20 12.55 21.50
CA SER A 21 11.07 12.95 20.66
C SER A 21 10.29 11.74 20.14
N ALA A 22 9.03 11.92 19.74
CA ALA A 22 8.23 10.84 19.14
C ALA A 22 8.89 10.26 17.88
N ALA A 23 9.55 11.11 17.08
CA ALA A 23 10.36 10.72 15.93
C ALA A 23 11.50 9.75 16.30
N GLU A 24 12.32 10.11 17.30
CA GLU A 24 13.43 9.26 17.77
C GLU A 24 12.91 7.94 18.36
N GLN A 25 11.80 8.00 19.10
CA GLN A 25 11.16 6.80 19.66
C GLN A 25 10.66 5.88 18.54
N LEU A 26 10.00 6.42 17.51
CA LEU A 26 9.51 5.63 16.38
C LEU A 26 10.67 4.94 15.66
N CYS A 27 11.72 5.66 15.28
CA CYS A 27 12.87 5.05 14.60
C CYS A 27 13.52 3.94 15.43
N SER A 28 13.69 4.17 16.74
CA SER A 28 14.21 3.15 17.63
C SER A 28 13.31 1.91 17.68
N ARG A 29 11.99 2.09 17.76
CA ARG A 29 11.04 0.99 17.87
C ARG A 29 10.92 0.17 16.59
N MET A 30 11.00 0.81 15.43
CA MET A 30 10.99 0.07 14.17
C MET A 30 12.28 -0.75 13.99
N GLN A 31 13.44 -0.21 14.39
CA GLN A 31 14.69 -0.97 14.43
C GLN A 31 14.62 -2.15 15.42
N ASP A 32 14.13 -1.90 16.64
CA ASP A 32 13.95 -2.94 17.66
C ASP A 32 13.04 -4.07 17.15
N TYR A 33 11.97 -3.71 16.44
CA TYR A 33 11.07 -4.66 15.78
C TYR A 33 11.81 -5.48 14.71
N LEU A 34 12.54 -4.84 13.80
CA LEU A 34 13.30 -5.56 12.77
C LEU A 34 14.35 -6.50 13.37
N ASP A 35 15.04 -6.09 14.43
CA ASP A 35 16.06 -6.91 15.09
C ASP A 35 15.45 -8.14 15.77
N ALA A 36 14.23 -8.01 16.31
CA ALA A 36 13.55 -9.09 17.00
C ALA A 36 12.78 -10.04 16.06
N CYS A 37 12.19 -9.50 15.00
CA CYS A 37 11.22 -10.18 14.14
C CYS A 37 11.77 -10.49 12.74
N GLY A 38 12.82 -9.79 12.31
CA GLY A 38 13.18 -9.66 10.91
C GLY A 38 12.26 -8.69 10.16
N ALA A 39 12.66 -8.31 8.95
CA ALA A 39 11.78 -7.58 8.05
C ALA A 39 10.67 -8.51 7.55
N SER A 40 9.43 -8.24 7.99
CA SER A 40 8.25 -8.97 7.54
C SER A 40 7.98 -8.71 6.05
N THR A 41 8.29 -7.52 5.57
CA THR A 41 8.15 -7.11 4.17
C THR A 41 9.32 -6.22 3.70
N PRO A 42 9.54 -6.07 2.38
CA PRO A 42 10.47 -5.07 1.84
C PRO A 42 10.12 -3.64 2.27
N CYS A 43 8.83 -3.34 2.48
CA CYS A 43 8.39 -2.03 2.94
C CYS A 43 8.80 -1.76 4.39
N ASP A 44 8.72 -2.74 5.29
CA ASP A 44 9.19 -2.57 6.67
C ASP A 44 10.69 -2.28 6.72
N GLN A 45 11.49 -2.92 5.85
CA GLN A 45 12.91 -2.61 5.75
C GLN A 45 13.16 -1.19 5.24
N ALA A 46 12.45 -0.77 4.18
CA ALA A 46 12.59 0.57 3.62
C ALA A 46 12.23 1.67 4.63
N LEU A 47 11.15 1.48 5.41
CA LEU A 47 10.74 2.40 6.47
C LEU A 47 11.81 2.58 7.54
N VAL A 48 12.55 1.52 7.90
CA VAL A 48 13.62 1.62 8.89
C VAL A 48 14.87 2.27 8.31
N ASP A 49 15.28 1.85 7.11
CA ASP A 49 16.45 2.40 6.42
C ASP A 49 16.30 3.92 6.22
N ASP A 50 15.08 4.37 5.92
CA ASP A 50 14.76 5.77 5.62
C ASP A 50 14.07 6.51 6.77
N CYS A 51 14.11 5.96 8.00
CA CYS A 51 13.31 6.47 9.10
C CYS A 51 13.52 7.97 9.36
N SER A 52 14.76 8.47 9.27
CA SER A 52 15.03 9.89 9.49
C SER A 52 14.33 10.81 8.49
N ALA A 53 14.18 10.38 7.24
CA ALA A 53 13.46 11.15 6.22
C ALA A 53 11.94 11.04 6.46
N LEU A 54 11.47 9.83 6.77
CA LEU A 54 10.06 9.56 7.07
C LEU A 54 9.55 10.39 8.24
N VAL A 55 10.21 10.35 9.41
CA VAL A 55 9.74 11.08 10.59
C VAL A 55 9.79 12.60 10.42
N GLY A 56 10.60 13.10 9.48
CA GLY A 56 10.67 14.53 9.15
C GLY A 56 9.46 15.03 8.36
N ILE A 57 8.69 14.12 7.73
CA ILE A 57 7.51 14.51 6.93
C ILE A 57 6.19 14.21 7.60
N LEU A 58 6.17 13.36 8.63
CA LEU A 58 4.95 12.95 9.33
C LEU A 58 4.63 13.90 10.48
N ASN A 59 3.36 14.00 10.85
CA ASN A 59 2.97 14.79 12.03
C ASN A 59 3.25 14.06 13.36
N ASP A 60 3.46 14.81 14.43
CA ASP A 60 3.82 14.26 15.75
C ASP A 60 2.75 13.35 16.37
N SER A 61 1.45 13.62 16.13
CA SER A 61 0.37 12.81 16.71
C SER A 61 0.29 11.42 16.08
N LEU A 62 0.58 11.32 14.78
CA LEU A 62 0.75 10.05 14.08
C LEU A 62 1.98 9.31 14.60
N LEU A 63 3.12 9.98 14.70
CA LEU A 63 4.35 9.38 15.20
C LEU A 63 4.14 8.77 16.59
N GLN A 64 3.48 9.49 17.49
CA GLN A 64 3.16 8.97 18.83
C GLN A 64 2.19 7.78 18.79
N SER A 65 1.15 7.86 17.97
CA SER A 65 0.16 6.78 17.85
C SER A 65 0.78 5.50 17.26
N ALA A 66 1.69 5.65 16.30
CA ALA A 66 2.45 4.54 15.73
C ALA A 66 3.39 3.91 16.78
N VAL A 67 4.08 4.72 17.60
CA VAL A 67 4.90 4.22 18.72
C VAL A 67 4.06 3.40 19.69
N ASP A 68 2.92 3.94 20.13
CA ASP A 68 2.02 3.26 21.08
C ASP A 68 1.51 1.93 20.50
N CYS A 69 1.23 1.89 19.19
CA CYS A 69 0.83 0.67 18.49
C CYS A 69 1.96 -0.37 18.43
N ILE A 70 3.20 0.02 18.10
CA ILE A 70 4.34 -0.90 18.03
C ILE A 70 4.64 -1.48 19.42
N ASP A 71 4.50 -0.68 20.48
CA ASP A 71 4.65 -1.12 21.87
C ASP A 71 3.61 -2.20 22.27
N THR A 72 2.51 -2.33 21.51
CA THR A 72 1.51 -3.41 21.65
C THR A 72 1.73 -4.61 20.73
N ASN A 73 2.91 -4.72 20.12
CA ASN A 73 3.35 -5.76 19.16
C ASN A 73 2.76 -5.64 17.74
N GLY A 74 2.31 -4.46 17.33
CA GLY A 74 1.97 -4.21 15.92
C GLY A 74 3.22 -4.08 15.04
N SER A 75 3.10 -4.39 13.74
CA SER A 75 4.18 -4.13 12.78
C SER A 75 4.30 -2.63 12.49
N PRO A 76 5.51 -2.11 12.21
CA PRO A 76 5.73 -0.70 11.91
C PRO A 76 4.77 -0.11 10.87
N LEU A 77 4.67 -0.75 9.70
CA LEU A 77 3.82 -0.30 8.62
C LEU A 77 2.33 -0.34 9.00
N SER A 78 1.85 -1.43 9.59
CA SER A 78 0.46 -1.53 10.03
C SER A 78 0.12 -0.52 11.11
N CYS A 79 1.07 -0.21 12.00
CA CYS A 79 0.88 0.79 13.05
C CYS A 79 0.83 2.21 12.49
N LEU A 80 1.68 2.54 11.51
CA LEU A 80 1.61 3.82 10.81
C LEU A 80 0.27 3.99 10.09
N VAL A 81 -0.13 3.01 9.28
CA VAL A 81 -1.37 3.07 8.49
C VAL A 81 -2.61 3.05 9.39
N GLY A 82 -2.64 2.16 10.38
CA GLY A 82 -3.75 2.02 11.31
C GLY A 82 -3.95 3.23 12.22
N SER A 83 -2.90 4.02 12.45
CA SER A 83 -2.98 5.25 13.25
C SER A 83 -3.63 6.43 12.52
N VAL A 84 -3.74 6.38 11.19
CA VAL A 84 -4.29 7.49 10.38
C VAL A 84 -5.76 7.75 10.70
N GLY A 85 -6.56 6.71 10.92
CA GLY A 85 -8.00 6.85 11.21
C GLY A 85 -8.33 7.63 12.50
N GLY A 86 -7.36 7.75 13.41
CA GLY A 86 -7.49 8.53 14.65
C GLY A 86 -7.07 10.00 14.52
N LEU A 87 -6.49 10.40 13.39
CA LEU A 87 -5.96 11.74 13.22
C LEU A 87 -7.06 12.78 13.07
N GLN A 88 -6.77 13.99 13.56
CA GLN A 88 -7.61 15.16 13.36
C GLN A 88 -6.83 16.16 12.52
N PRO A 89 -7.46 16.80 11.52
CA PRO A 89 -6.78 17.80 10.71
C PRO A 89 -6.39 19.00 11.58
N THR A 90 -5.18 19.51 11.38
CA THR A 90 -4.71 20.76 12.00
C THR A 90 -5.30 21.99 11.27
N GLU A 91 -5.04 23.19 11.78
CA GLU A 91 -5.42 24.43 11.09
C GLU A 91 -4.79 24.52 9.69
N THR A 92 -3.53 24.08 9.54
CA THR A 92 -2.83 24.05 8.25
C THR A 92 -3.49 23.09 7.27
N HIS A 93 -3.88 21.90 7.72
CA HIS A 93 -4.62 20.94 6.91
C HIS A 93 -5.94 21.50 6.41
N LEU A 94 -6.71 22.12 7.31
CA LEU A 94 -7.99 22.74 6.96
C LEU A 94 -7.81 23.92 5.98
N ALA A 95 -6.76 24.72 6.14
CA ALA A 95 -6.46 25.84 5.24
C ALA A 95 -6.09 25.36 3.82
N VAL A 96 -5.26 24.31 3.72
CA VAL A 96 -4.89 23.73 2.42
C VAL A 96 -6.07 23.02 1.77
N ALA A 97 -6.87 22.27 2.53
CA ALA A 97 -8.10 21.67 2.03
C ALA A 97 -9.07 22.73 1.50
N ALA A 98 -9.24 23.85 2.21
CA ALA A 98 -10.08 24.95 1.77
C ALA A 98 -9.57 25.57 0.46
N LYS A 99 -8.24 25.74 0.34
CA LYS A 99 -7.60 26.23 -0.90
C LYS A 99 -7.83 25.27 -2.07
N ILE A 100 -7.67 23.95 -1.86
CA ILE A 100 -7.94 22.93 -2.88
C ILE A 100 -9.42 22.97 -3.29
N CYS A 101 -10.34 22.97 -2.32
CA CYS A 101 -11.77 23.04 -2.58
C CYS A 101 -12.16 24.31 -3.32
N ASP A 102 -11.65 25.48 -2.94
CA ASP A 102 -11.91 26.75 -3.63
C ASP A 102 -11.43 26.69 -5.09
N VAL A 103 -10.20 26.25 -5.33
CA VAL A 103 -9.62 26.19 -6.68
C VAL A 103 -10.31 25.13 -7.54
N CYS A 104 -10.55 23.93 -7.02
CA CYS A 104 -11.07 22.81 -7.80
C CYS A 104 -12.57 22.88 -8.07
N THR A 105 -13.32 23.57 -7.21
CA THR A 105 -14.75 23.82 -7.44
C THR A 105 -15.01 25.15 -8.17
N GLY A 106 -13.96 25.95 -8.42
CA GLY A 106 -14.10 27.30 -8.95
C GLY A 106 -14.84 28.25 -8.00
N GLY A 107 -14.73 28.01 -6.69
CA GLY A 107 -15.37 28.76 -5.61
C GLY A 107 -16.83 28.38 -5.32
N PHE A 108 -17.37 27.32 -5.95
CA PHE A 108 -18.75 26.89 -5.77
C PHE A 108 -18.84 25.58 -4.97
N GLY A 109 -19.45 25.62 -3.78
CA GLY A 109 -19.63 24.42 -2.98
C GLY A 109 -18.39 24.03 -2.16
N VAL A 110 -17.63 25.03 -1.72
CA VAL A 110 -16.47 24.85 -0.84
C VAL A 110 -16.88 24.17 0.47
N ASP A 111 -18.05 24.50 1.02
CA ASP A 111 -18.56 23.89 2.25
C ASP A 111 -18.84 22.39 2.07
N GLU A 112 -19.48 22.01 0.96
CA GLU A 112 -19.72 20.60 0.63
C GLU A 112 -18.41 19.86 0.37
N CYS A 113 -17.49 20.45 -0.39
CA CYS A 113 -16.17 19.89 -0.64
C CYS A 113 -15.39 19.67 0.66
N MET A 114 -15.35 20.67 1.55
CA MET A 114 -14.69 20.56 2.86
C MET A 114 -15.31 19.48 3.74
N SER A 115 -16.64 19.31 3.70
CA SER A 115 -17.34 18.30 4.49
C SER A 115 -16.98 16.87 4.09
N VAL A 116 -16.63 16.65 2.81
CA VAL A 116 -16.23 15.33 2.30
C VAL A 116 -14.72 15.16 2.23
N PHE A 117 -13.93 16.25 2.20
CA PHE A 117 -12.48 16.20 1.91
C PHE A 117 -11.70 15.23 2.82
N PHE A 118 -12.01 15.21 4.12
CA PHE A 118 -11.40 14.31 5.11
C PHE A 118 -12.28 13.10 5.44
N SER A 119 -13.38 12.90 4.71
CA SER A 119 -14.22 11.72 4.87
C SER A 119 -13.63 10.51 4.14
N GLU A 120 -13.79 9.34 4.74
CA GLU A 120 -13.44 8.05 4.14
C GLU A 120 -14.24 7.75 2.86
N THR A 121 -15.39 8.39 2.68
CA THR A 121 -16.27 8.18 1.53
C THR A 121 -15.99 9.14 0.37
N SER A 122 -14.88 9.88 0.40
CA SER A 122 -14.55 10.81 -0.67
C SER A 122 -13.76 10.14 -1.79
N ASP A 123 -14.26 10.28 -3.02
CA ASP A 123 -13.57 9.80 -4.23
C ASP A 123 -12.17 10.45 -4.39
N LEU A 124 -11.96 11.61 -3.78
CA LEU A 124 -10.68 12.30 -3.84
C LEU A 124 -9.61 11.62 -2.97
N GLN A 125 -9.98 11.00 -1.85
CA GLN A 125 -9.10 10.39 -0.81
C GLN A 125 -7.89 11.24 -0.34
N LEU A 126 -7.73 12.47 -0.86
CA LEU A 126 -6.60 13.35 -0.62
C LEU A 126 -6.52 13.77 0.84
N GLY A 127 -7.65 13.96 1.52
CA GLY A 127 -7.64 14.26 2.94
C GLY A 127 -7.00 13.16 3.77
N ILE A 128 -7.24 11.88 3.44
CA ILE A 128 -6.64 10.74 4.13
C ILE A 128 -5.13 10.71 3.90
N VAL A 129 -4.67 11.01 2.68
CA VAL A 129 -3.24 11.03 2.33
C VAL A 129 -2.52 12.24 2.95
N LEU A 130 -3.19 13.38 3.08
CA LEU A 130 -2.60 14.60 3.66
C LEU A 130 -2.54 14.57 5.18
N LEU A 131 -3.56 14.00 5.86
CA LEU A 131 -3.62 13.90 7.31
C LEU A 131 -2.36 13.40 8.01
N PRO A 132 -1.67 12.33 7.55
CA PRO A 132 -0.47 11.84 8.21
C PRO A 132 0.74 12.78 8.07
N LEU A 133 0.70 13.74 7.15
CA LEU A 133 1.82 14.63 6.86
C LEU A 133 1.90 15.77 7.88
N SER A 134 3.11 16.29 8.08
CA SER A 134 3.37 17.46 8.90
C SER A 134 2.81 18.73 8.25
N ASP A 135 2.51 19.72 9.08
CA ASP A 135 2.00 21.02 8.63
C ASP A 135 2.92 21.68 7.58
N ASP A 136 4.24 21.57 7.73
CA ASP A 136 5.20 22.15 6.77
C ASP A 136 5.10 21.50 5.39
N VAL A 137 4.92 20.17 5.34
CA VAL A 137 4.77 19.42 4.09
C VAL A 137 3.41 19.71 3.45
N VAL A 138 2.35 19.73 4.24
CA VAL A 138 0.99 20.03 3.76
C VAL A 138 0.91 21.45 3.20
N GLN A 139 1.49 22.43 3.91
CA GLN A 139 1.58 23.81 3.43
C GLN A 139 2.33 23.87 2.10
N LYS A 140 3.45 23.16 1.99
CA LYS A 140 4.24 23.12 0.75
C LYS A 140 3.48 22.50 -0.42
N ILE A 141 2.76 21.41 -0.21
CA ILE A 141 1.87 20.82 -1.22
C ILE A 141 0.81 21.86 -1.62
N GLY A 142 0.20 22.54 -0.64
CA GLY A 142 -0.75 23.61 -0.88
C GLY A 142 -0.18 24.73 -1.75
N ASP A 143 1.08 25.12 -1.55
CA ASP A 143 1.73 26.21 -2.27
C ASP A 143 2.23 25.80 -3.66
N ASP A 144 2.82 24.62 -3.79
CA ASP A 144 3.42 24.14 -5.04
C ASP A 144 2.40 23.51 -5.99
N CYS A 145 1.33 22.88 -5.46
CA CYS A 145 0.40 22.07 -6.24
C CYS A 145 -0.99 22.69 -6.45
N VAL A 146 -1.31 23.78 -5.75
CA VAL A 146 -2.65 24.40 -5.79
C VAL A 146 -2.53 25.84 -6.29
N SER A 147 -2.36 25.98 -7.61
CA SER A 147 -2.17 27.28 -8.28
C SER A 147 -3.32 27.67 -9.20
N ASP A 148 -4.00 26.70 -9.83
CA ASP A 148 -5.09 26.95 -10.77
C ASP A 148 -6.04 25.74 -10.90
N LEU A 149 -7.16 25.94 -11.61
CA LEU A 149 -8.19 24.92 -11.78
C LEU A 149 -7.70 23.66 -12.54
N LEU A 150 -6.60 23.77 -13.30
CA LEU A 150 -6.01 22.63 -14.00
C LEU A 150 -5.20 21.74 -13.07
N SER A 151 -4.68 22.30 -11.96
CA SER A 151 -3.83 21.56 -11.03
C SER A 151 -4.59 20.45 -10.30
N CYS A 152 -5.91 20.54 -10.20
CA CYS A 152 -6.78 19.56 -9.56
C CYS A 152 -6.69 18.15 -10.16
N GLY A 153 -6.58 18.04 -11.49
CA GLY A 153 -6.42 16.74 -12.16
C GLY A 153 -5.02 16.14 -11.98
N THR A 154 -4.06 16.92 -11.49
CA THR A 154 -2.66 16.52 -11.31
C THR A 154 -2.19 16.60 -9.86
N LEU A 155 -3.10 16.90 -8.93
CA LEU A 155 -2.76 17.23 -7.54
C LEU A 155 -2.05 16.06 -6.84
N VAL A 156 -2.53 14.83 -7.05
CA VAL A 156 -1.89 13.60 -6.51
C VAL A 156 -0.44 13.46 -7.04
N ASN A 157 -0.24 13.61 -8.35
CA ASN A 157 1.09 13.50 -8.96
C ASN A 157 2.05 14.61 -8.47
N CYS A 158 1.53 15.83 -8.27
CA CYS A 158 2.31 16.94 -7.74
C CYS A 158 2.65 16.74 -6.26
N ALA A 159 1.69 16.28 -5.45
CA ALA A 159 1.92 15.95 -4.05
C ALA A 159 2.99 14.87 -3.91
N GLY A 160 2.91 13.78 -4.70
CA GLY A 160 3.93 12.74 -4.77
C GLY A 160 5.31 13.31 -5.13
N SER A 161 5.39 14.17 -6.15
CA SER A 161 6.64 14.84 -6.52
C SER A 161 7.19 15.74 -5.40
N THR A 162 6.32 16.40 -4.65
CA THR A 162 6.68 17.26 -3.52
C THR A 162 7.24 16.44 -2.35
N LEU A 163 6.64 15.28 -2.08
CA LEU A 163 7.12 14.33 -1.07
C LEU A 163 8.50 13.75 -1.43
N LEU A 164 8.69 13.33 -2.68
CA LEU A 164 10.00 12.90 -3.18
C LEU A 164 11.04 14.03 -3.05
N ALA A 165 10.64 15.28 -3.33
CA ALA A 165 11.51 16.45 -3.14
C ALA A 165 11.78 16.80 -1.67
N GLN A 166 11.02 16.26 -0.70
CA GLN A 166 11.36 16.32 0.73
C GLN A 166 12.40 15.28 1.14
N GLY A 167 12.90 14.48 0.20
CA GLY A 167 13.99 13.54 0.42
C GLY A 167 13.53 12.17 0.90
N LEU A 168 12.25 11.82 0.73
CA LEU A 168 11.85 10.41 0.81
C LEU A 168 12.39 9.67 -0.41
N PRO A 169 13.11 8.56 -0.20
CA PRO A 169 13.45 7.67 -1.29
C PRO A 169 12.20 7.07 -1.92
N GLU A 170 12.25 6.83 -3.23
CA GLU A 170 11.10 6.36 -4.03
C GLU A 170 10.45 5.11 -3.44
N ASN A 171 11.26 4.11 -3.03
CA ASN A 171 10.74 2.87 -2.45
C ASN A 171 9.91 3.09 -1.17
N THR A 172 10.35 4.01 -0.31
CA THR A 172 9.64 4.33 0.95
C THR A 172 8.38 5.14 0.68
N ALA A 173 8.43 6.05 -0.29
CA ALA A 173 7.26 6.80 -0.75
C ALA A 173 6.20 5.88 -1.36
N ASP A 174 6.60 4.97 -2.25
CA ASP A 174 5.70 3.99 -2.89
C ASP A 174 5.05 3.10 -1.84
N CYS A 175 5.84 2.54 -0.92
CA CYS A 175 5.32 1.75 0.20
C CYS A 175 4.32 2.53 1.05
N LEU A 176 4.61 3.79 1.39
CA LEU A 176 3.72 4.59 2.22
C LEU A 176 2.41 4.89 1.48
N VAL A 177 2.49 5.33 0.21
CA VAL A 177 1.33 5.69 -0.60
C VAL A 177 0.44 4.47 -0.86
N ASP A 178 1.01 3.34 -1.29
CA ASP A 178 0.25 2.13 -1.59
C ASP A 178 -0.53 1.63 -0.37
N ASN A 179 0.09 1.67 0.82
CA ASN A 179 -0.55 1.20 2.06
C ASN A 179 -1.52 2.23 2.65
N LEU A 180 -1.30 3.53 2.44
CA LEU A 180 -2.26 4.58 2.85
C LEU A 180 -3.49 4.61 1.96
N SER A 181 -3.34 4.36 0.65
CA SER A 181 -4.44 4.27 -0.30
C SER A 181 -5.23 2.97 -0.16
N ASN A 182 -4.64 1.91 0.39
CA ASN A 182 -5.32 0.65 0.64
C ASN A 182 -5.05 0.12 2.06
N PRO A 183 -5.59 0.78 3.11
CA PRO A 183 -5.34 0.40 4.49
C PRO A 183 -5.88 -1.00 4.83
N SER A 184 -6.84 -1.51 4.04
CA SER A 184 -7.42 -2.84 4.22
C SER A 184 -6.52 -3.97 3.74
N ALA A 185 -5.56 -3.69 2.85
CA ALA A 185 -4.63 -4.68 2.33
C ALA A 185 -3.48 -5.01 3.30
N VAL A 186 -3.31 -4.22 4.37
CA VAL A 186 -2.24 -4.43 5.34
C VAL A 186 -2.60 -5.58 6.26
N SER A 187 -2.26 -6.81 5.85
CA SER A 187 -2.30 -7.96 6.75
C SER A 187 -1.28 -7.75 7.87
N MET A 188 -1.68 -8.02 9.12
CA MET A 188 -0.82 -7.86 10.29
C MET A 188 -0.10 -9.18 10.57
N PRO A 189 1.16 -9.38 10.14
CA PRO A 189 1.96 -10.44 10.69
C PRO A 189 2.21 -10.12 12.17
N GLU A 190 1.55 -10.86 13.06
CA GLU A 190 1.81 -10.77 14.49
C GLU A 190 3.23 -11.27 14.76
N CYS A 191 4.16 -10.35 14.98
CA CYS A 191 5.43 -10.72 15.58
C CYS A 191 5.20 -10.84 17.09
N THR A 192 5.21 -12.07 17.59
CA THR A 192 5.34 -12.26 19.03
C THR A 192 6.78 -11.94 19.40
N LEU A 193 7.04 -10.72 19.90
CA LEU A 193 8.31 -10.39 20.56
C LEU A 193 8.51 -11.45 21.63
N GLY A 194 9.44 -12.37 21.39
CA GLY A 194 9.71 -13.48 22.28
C GLY A 194 10.12 -12.88 23.61
N GLY A 195 9.16 -12.76 24.54
CA GLY A 195 9.36 -12.12 25.82
C GLY A 195 10.60 -12.73 26.41
N GLY A 196 11.67 -11.93 26.44
CA GLY A 196 12.99 -12.31 26.93
C GLY A 196 12.90 -12.53 28.42
N GLY A 197 12.18 -13.57 28.84
CA GLY A 197 12.29 -14.15 30.15
C GLY A 197 13.75 -14.50 30.30
N ALA A 198 14.42 -13.87 31.25
CA ALA A 198 15.76 -14.22 31.67
C ALA A 198 15.78 -15.71 32.07
N GLY A 199 15.97 -16.58 31.09
CA GLY A 199 15.99 -18.02 31.25
C GLY A 199 17.30 -18.40 31.91
N THR A 200 17.23 -18.82 33.17
CA THR A 200 18.31 -19.55 33.82
C THR A 200 18.56 -20.83 33.02
N GLY A 201 19.81 -21.04 32.61
CA GLY A 201 20.21 -22.04 31.62
C GLY A 201 19.70 -23.46 31.89
N GLY A 202 19.23 -24.10 30.82
CA GLY A 202 18.91 -25.52 30.76
C GLY A 202 19.33 -26.10 29.41
N SER A 203 20.37 -26.93 29.42
CA SER A 203 20.80 -27.70 28.25
C SER A 203 19.76 -28.75 27.89
N GLY A 204 19.16 -28.65 26.70
CA GLY A 204 18.23 -29.64 26.15
C GLY A 204 18.58 -29.97 24.70
N THR A 205 18.97 -31.21 24.47
CA THR A 205 19.28 -31.82 23.17
C THR A 205 18.03 -32.36 22.47
N GLY A 206 17.85 -31.97 21.20
CA GLY A 206 17.34 -32.84 20.12
C GLY A 206 15.82 -32.96 19.92
N GLY A 207 15.37 -32.65 18.70
CA GLY A 207 14.04 -33.01 18.21
C GLY A 207 13.79 -32.50 16.79
N SER A 208 14.10 -33.33 15.78
CA SER A 208 13.68 -33.12 14.40
C SER A 208 12.19 -33.41 14.24
N GLY A 209 11.44 -32.45 13.70
CA GLY A 209 10.05 -32.63 13.29
C GLY A 209 9.88 -32.20 11.82
N THR A 210 9.70 -33.18 10.94
CA THR A 210 9.34 -33.02 9.53
C THR A 210 7.84 -33.28 9.41
N GLY A 211 7.08 -32.36 8.82
CA GLY A 211 5.62 -32.54 8.65
C GLY A 211 4.98 -31.45 7.81
N GLY A 212 5.39 -31.30 6.55
CA GLY A 212 4.69 -30.48 5.56
C GLY A 212 3.62 -31.34 4.86
N SER A 213 2.35 -31.03 5.10
CA SER A 213 1.21 -31.58 4.35
C SER A 213 0.97 -30.66 3.15
N GLY A 214 1.56 -31.00 1.99
CA GLY A 214 1.36 -30.27 0.75
C GLY A 214 0.03 -30.67 0.11
N THR A 215 -0.90 -29.72 0.02
CA THR A 215 -2.13 -29.85 -0.78
C THR A 215 -1.77 -29.59 -2.23
N THR A 216 -1.66 -30.63 -3.06
CA THR A 216 -1.45 -30.49 -4.50
C THR A 216 -2.77 -30.17 -5.21
N CYS A 217 -2.78 -29.08 -5.97
CA CYS A 217 -3.88 -28.70 -6.86
C CYS A 217 -3.86 -29.64 -8.09
N ASN A 218 -4.99 -30.24 -8.47
CA ASN A 218 -5.06 -31.05 -9.70
C ASN A 218 -6.46 -31.01 -10.34
N PRO A 219 -6.70 -30.08 -11.28
CA PRO A 219 -7.74 -30.22 -12.28
C PRO A 219 -7.11 -30.43 -13.67
N ALA A 220 -7.04 -31.67 -14.15
CA ALA A 220 -6.69 -31.93 -15.55
C ALA A 220 -7.91 -31.69 -16.46
N GLY A 221 -7.88 -30.66 -17.30
CA GLY A 221 -8.90 -30.37 -18.31
C GLY A 221 -8.51 -29.19 -19.22
N SER A 222 -9.05 -29.16 -20.43
CA SER A 222 -9.00 -27.98 -21.32
C SER A 222 -10.39 -27.35 -21.30
N TRP A 223 -10.47 -26.08 -20.93
CA TRP A 223 -11.72 -25.34 -20.81
C TRP A 223 -11.62 -24.09 -21.67
N ALA A 224 -12.67 -23.83 -22.46
CA ALA A 224 -12.80 -22.58 -23.21
C ALA A 224 -13.92 -21.78 -22.54
N VAL A 225 -13.57 -20.60 -22.02
CA VAL A 225 -14.53 -19.61 -21.55
C VAL A 225 -14.69 -18.60 -22.68
N THR A 226 -15.94 -18.32 -23.08
CA THR A 226 -16.25 -17.27 -24.07
C THR A 226 -17.20 -16.30 -23.42
N GLU A 227 -16.71 -15.12 -23.07
CA GLU A 227 -17.51 -14.05 -22.48
C GLU A 227 -17.52 -12.80 -23.34
N THR A 228 -18.58 -12.01 -23.18
CA THR A 228 -18.75 -10.69 -23.80
C THR A 228 -18.83 -9.67 -22.66
N LEU A 229 -17.80 -8.84 -22.54
CA LEU A 229 -17.73 -7.77 -21.54
C LEU A 229 -18.52 -6.55 -22.00
N VAL A 230 -19.39 -6.03 -21.13
CA VAL A 230 -20.03 -4.72 -21.30
C VAL A 230 -19.62 -3.85 -20.11
N GLN A 231 -18.83 -2.82 -20.37
CA GLN A 231 -18.32 -1.88 -19.36
C GLN A 231 -19.13 -0.57 -19.42
N SER A 232 -19.70 -0.12 -18.31
CA SER A 232 -20.61 1.05 -18.28
C SER A 232 -19.92 2.41 -18.13
N ASP A 233 -18.68 2.50 -17.62
CA ASP A 233 -18.14 3.80 -17.16
C ASP A 233 -16.71 4.14 -17.65
N CYS A 234 -16.25 3.55 -18.76
CA CYS A 234 -15.07 4.04 -19.52
C CYS A 234 -15.54 4.78 -20.80
N PRO A 235 -14.86 5.85 -21.26
CA PRO A 235 -15.29 6.62 -22.43
C PRO A 235 -15.26 5.84 -23.76
N THR A 236 -14.65 4.65 -23.77
CA THR A 236 -14.71 3.71 -24.89
C THR A 236 -14.85 2.27 -24.37
N THR A 237 -16.02 1.66 -24.59
CA THR A 237 -16.21 0.21 -24.40
C THR A 237 -15.39 -0.53 -25.46
N ILE A 238 -14.49 -1.42 -25.02
CA ILE A 238 -13.82 -2.38 -25.91
C ILE A 238 -14.43 -3.76 -25.62
N GLU A 239 -15.38 -4.17 -26.47
CA GLU A 239 -15.86 -5.55 -26.46
C GLU A 239 -14.88 -6.37 -27.30
N ALA A 240 -14.01 -7.15 -26.65
CA ALA A 240 -13.29 -8.19 -27.37
C ALA A 240 -13.32 -9.51 -26.59
N PRO A 241 -13.66 -10.62 -27.26
CA PRO A 241 -13.55 -11.94 -26.66
C PRO A 241 -12.08 -12.28 -26.46
N PHE A 242 -11.74 -12.82 -25.30
CA PHE A 242 -10.45 -13.47 -25.07
C PHE A 242 -10.66 -14.95 -24.79
N THR A 243 -9.62 -15.75 -25.01
CA THR A 243 -9.58 -17.16 -24.60
C THR A 243 -8.46 -17.35 -23.60
N LEU A 244 -8.79 -17.83 -22.40
CA LEU A 244 -7.80 -18.26 -21.42
C LEU A 244 -7.60 -19.78 -21.59
N ASN A 245 -6.41 -20.19 -22.03
CA ASN A 245 -6.00 -21.58 -22.05
C ASN A 245 -5.16 -21.86 -20.81
N VAL A 246 -5.59 -22.82 -19.99
CA VAL A 246 -4.82 -23.29 -18.83
C VAL A 246 -4.26 -24.67 -19.16
N THR A 247 -2.94 -24.80 -19.11
CA THR A 247 -2.25 -26.09 -19.28
C THR A 247 -1.56 -26.46 -17.98
N ALA A 248 -1.95 -27.60 -17.41
CA ALA A 248 -1.26 -28.17 -16.26
C ALA A 248 -0.17 -29.16 -16.73
N ASP A 249 1.04 -29.01 -16.21
CA ASP A 249 2.15 -29.96 -16.35
C ASP A 249 2.70 -30.33 -14.97
N GLY A 250 2.17 -31.40 -14.39
CA GLY A 250 2.48 -31.81 -13.01
C GLY A 250 1.99 -30.77 -11.98
N ASP A 251 2.93 -30.26 -11.17
CA ASP A 251 2.67 -29.22 -10.17
C ASP A 251 2.84 -27.79 -10.75
N SER A 252 3.13 -27.67 -12.05
CA SER A 252 3.31 -26.39 -12.73
C SER A 252 2.14 -26.06 -13.63
N TYR A 253 1.76 -24.78 -13.67
CA TYR A 253 0.67 -24.26 -14.49
C TYR A 253 1.25 -23.30 -15.53
N ALA A 254 0.80 -23.43 -16.76
CA ALA A 254 1.02 -22.46 -17.82
C ALA A 254 -0.33 -21.85 -18.22
N PHE A 255 -0.42 -20.53 -18.15
CA PHE A 255 -1.59 -19.76 -18.57
C PHE A 255 -1.24 -19.09 -19.90
N ASP A 256 -2.05 -19.33 -20.92
CA ASP A 256 -1.95 -18.68 -22.22
C ASP A 256 -3.24 -17.91 -22.48
N VAL A 257 -3.18 -16.58 -22.30
CA VAL A 257 -4.27 -15.67 -22.62
C VAL A 257 -4.11 -15.25 -24.07
N GLN A 258 -4.99 -15.75 -24.93
CA GLN A 258 -5.10 -15.29 -26.29
C GLN A 258 -6.19 -14.22 -26.34
N TYR A 259 -5.75 -12.97 -26.24
CA TYR A 259 -6.49 -11.87 -26.84
C TYR A 259 -6.28 -11.95 -28.36
N ASP A 260 -7.22 -11.44 -29.16
CA ASP A 260 -7.06 -11.32 -30.63
C ASP A 260 -5.59 -11.09 -30.99
N SER A 261 -5.05 -11.93 -31.89
CA SER A 261 -3.63 -12.19 -32.21
C SER A 261 -2.70 -10.97 -32.40
N SER A 262 -3.24 -9.77 -32.28
CA SER A 262 -2.64 -8.46 -32.40
C SER A 262 -2.08 -7.90 -31.08
N TYR A 263 -2.41 -8.45 -29.90
CA TYR A 263 -2.00 -7.89 -28.60
C TYR A 263 -1.27 -8.93 -27.73
N PRO A 264 0.05 -8.78 -27.50
CA PRO A 264 0.79 -9.69 -26.63
C PRO A 264 0.44 -9.45 -25.16
N CYS A 265 0.22 -10.54 -24.44
CA CYS A 265 0.08 -10.57 -22.99
C CYS A 265 1.19 -11.44 -22.39
N SER A 266 1.66 -11.08 -21.19
CA SER A 266 2.55 -11.92 -20.37
C SER A 266 1.91 -12.13 -19.01
N GLY A 267 2.00 -13.34 -18.46
CA GLY A 267 1.43 -13.66 -17.15
C GLY A 267 2.40 -14.35 -16.21
N SER A 268 2.14 -14.21 -14.91
CA SER A 268 2.80 -14.93 -13.83
C SER A 268 1.75 -15.53 -12.90
N SER A 269 2.04 -16.66 -12.28
CA SER A 269 1.14 -17.30 -11.31
C SER A 269 1.84 -17.62 -10.01
N SER A 270 1.11 -17.53 -8.90
CA SER A 270 1.54 -17.93 -7.57
C SER A 270 0.50 -18.84 -6.93
N THR A 271 0.93 -19.59 -5.92
CA THR A 271 0.04 -20.40 -5.09
C THR A 271 0.32 -20.05 -3.64
N GLU A 272 -0.69 -19.51 -2.94
CA GLU A 272 -0.59 -19.16 -1.53
C GLU A 272 -1.84 -19.63 -0.80
N GLY A 273 -1.66 -20.30 0.35
CA GLY A 273 -2.80 -20.77 1.17
C GLY A 273 -3.72 -21.81 0.52
N GLY A 274 -3.35 -22.37 -0.64
CA GLY A 274 -4.22 -23.27 -1.41
C GLY A 274 -5.11 -22.55 -2.42
N THR A 275 -4.96 -21.24 -2.59
CA THR A 275 -5.52 -20.47 -3.71
C THR A 275 -4.46 -20.31 -4.79
N CYS A 276 -4.84 -20.48 -6.05
CA CYS A 276 -3.98 -20.20 -7.19
C CYS A 276 -4.33 -18.82 -7.75
N SER A 277 -3.37 -17.92 -7.79
CA SER A 277 -3.53 -16.57 -8.33
C SER A 277 -2.72 -16.44 -9.61
N ALA A 278 -3.29 -15.85 -10.65
CA ALA A 278 -2.60 -15.55 -11.91
C ALA A 278 -2.78 -14.08 -12.27
N THR A 279 -1.68 -13.38 -12.48
CA THR A 279 -1.66 -11.97 -12.91
C THR A 279 -1.16 -11.88 -14.34
N PHE A 280 -1.85 -11.09 -15.17
CA PHE A 280 -1.54 -10.86 -16.58
C PHE A 280 -1.30 -9.38 -16.82
N SER A 281 -0.28 -9.06 -17.63
CA SER A 281 -0.03 -7.74 -18.17
C SER A 281 -0.18 -7.79 -19.69
N CYS A 282 -1.04 -6.96 -20.24
CA CYS A 282 -1.30 -6.87 -21.68
C CYS A 282 -1.02 -5.46 -22.20
N ASP A 283 -0.34 -5.36 -23.35
CA ASP A 283 -0.11 -4.09 -24.03
C ASP A 283 -1.30 -3.74 -24.94
N PHE A 284 -2.11 -2.76 -24.54
CA PHE A 284 -3.18 -2.21 -25.37
C PHE A 284 -2.71 -0.92 -26.06
N PRO A 285 -3.38 -0.48 -27.16
CA PRO A 285 -3.05 0.78 -27.83
C PRO A 285 -3.14 2.01 -26.92
N GLN A 286 -3.90 1.91 -25.82
CA GLN A 286 -4.11 3.01 -24.87
C GLN A 286 -3.27 2.90 -23.59
N GLY A 287 -2.47 1.84 -23.44
CA GLY A 287 -1.63 1.63 -22.25
C GLY A 287 -1.53 0.16 -21.84
N GLN A 288 -0.79 -0.11 -20.77
CA GLN A 288 -0.71 -1.44 -20.16
C GLN A 288 -1.90 -1.67 -19.24
N GLY A 289 -2.55 -2.82 -19.38
CA GLY A 289 -3.58 -3.28 -18.45
C GLY A 289 -3.06 -4.45 -17.61
N LEU A 290 -3.38 -4.44 -16.31
CA LEU A 290 -3.11 -5.53 -15.38
C LEU A 290 -4.40 -6.24 -15.00
N PHE A 291 -4.40 -7.56 -15.05
CA PHE A 291 -5.55 -8.42 -14.73
C PHE A 291 -5.11 -9.45 -13.69
N SER A 292 -5.93 -9.75 -12.69
CA SER A 292 -5.65 -10.83 -11.74
C SER A 292 -6.84 -11.77 -11.66
N VAL A 293 -6.57 -13.07 -11.64
CA VAL A 293 -7.59 -14.11 -11.52
C VAL A 293 -7.20 -15.07 -10.42
N ASP A 294 -8.11 -15.25 -9.46
CA ASP A 294 -7.94 -16.16 -8.34
C ASP A 294 -8.82 -17.39 -8.53
N PHE A 295 -8.24 -18.57 -8.29
CA PHE A 295 -8.91 -19.85 -8.44
C PHE A 295 -8.78 -20.69 -7.18
N GLU A 296 -9.90 -21.22 -6.69
CA GLU A 296 -9.89 -22.29 -5.70
C GLU A 296 -9.72 -23.66 -6.41
N PRO A 297 -8.78 -24.51 -5.96
CA PRO A 297 -8.36 -25.71 -6.70
C PRO A 297 -9.44 -26.80 -6.82
N ASN A 298 -10.60 -26.62 -6.16
CA ASN A 298 -11.70 -27.58 -6.15
C ASN A 298 -13.00 -27.06 -6.81
N SER A 299 -13.04 -25.82 -7.33
CA SER A 299 -14.29 -25.20 -7.83
C SER A 299 -14.49 -25.29 -9.35
N LEU A 300 -13.49 -25.73 -10.12
CA LEU A 300 -13.53 -25.66 -11.58
C LEU A 300 -14.17 -26.89 -12.22
N THR A 301 -15.50 -26.92 -12.29
CA THR A 301 -16.24 -27.82 -13.19
C THR A 301 -17.43 -27.12 -13.84
N GLY A 302 -17.26 -26.58 -15.06
CA GLY A 302 -18.35 -26.00 -15.85
C GLY A 302 -17.89 -24.87 -16.78
N SER A 303 -18.79 -24.42 -17.67
CA SER A 303 -18.66 -23.16 -18.39
C SER A 303 -19.68 -22.18 -17.81
N GLU A 304 -19.24 -21.04 -17.29
CA GLU A 304 -20.12 -19.98 -16.79
C GLU A 304 -19.81 -18.65 -17.50
N VAL A 305 -20.77 -17.71 -17.39
CA VAL A 305 -20.71 -16.34 -17.88
C VAL A 305 -20.96 -15.41 -16.68
N TYR A 306 -20.05 -14.50 -16.40
CA TYR A 306 -20.08 -13.60 -15.25
C TYR A 306 -20.27 -12.14 -15.68
N HIS A 307 -20.82 -11.34 -14.76
CA HIS A 307 -21.01 -9.90 -14.90
C HIS A 307 -20.07 -9.18 -13.94
N VAL A 308 -19.28 -8.25 -14.48
CA VAL A 308 -18.39 -7.37 -13.71
C VAL A 308 -19.23 -6.23 -13.10
N THR A 309 -19.07 -6.01 -11.80
CA THR A 309 -19.62 -4.84 -11.09
C THR A 309 -18.50 -4.18 -10.29
N ASP A 310 -18.32 -2.88 -10.53
CA ASP A 310 -17.38 -1.92 -9.93
C ASP A 310 -15.91 -1.91 -10.42
N MET A 311 -15.48 -0.71 -10.88
CA MET A 311 -14.11 -0.37 -11.29
C MET A 311 -13.82 1.12 -10.99
N GLU A 312 -12.76 1.39 -10.21
CA GLU A 312 -12.12 2.70 -10.00
C GLU A 312 -10.82 2.83 -10.86
N PRO A 313 -10.17 4.01 -11.00
CA PRO A 313 -9.49 4.41 -12.24
C PRO A 313 -8.03 3.93 -12.34
N ALA A 314 -7.84 2.63 -12.25
CA ALA A 314 -6.85 1.87 -13.00
C ALA A 314 -7.54 0.54 -13.25
N CYS A 315 -7.75 0.14 -14.51
CA CYS A 315 -8.67 -0.95 -14.85
C CYS A 315 -8.23 -2.30 -14.26
N PHE A 316 -8.60 -2.58 -13.01
CA PHE A 316 -8.44 -3.86 -12.35
C PHE A 316 -9.72 -4.67 -12.55
N MET A 317 -9.57 -5.87 -13.10
CA MET A 317 -10.66 -6.83 -13.23
C MET A 317 -10.37 -7.99 -12.31
N GLN A 318 -11.25 -8.20 -11.32
CA GLN A 318 -11.25 -9.38 -10.46
C GLN A 318 -12.37 -10.31 -10.96
N VAL A 319 -12.04 -11.58 -11.22
CA VAL A 319 -13.01 -12.60 -11.64
C VAL A 319 -13.06 -13.67 -10.56
N ASP A 320 -14.15 -13.70 -9.79
CA ASP A 320 -14.40 -14.72 -8.77
C ASP A 320 -15.15 -15.91 -9.38
N LEU A 321 -14.59 -17.12 -9.25
CA LEU A 321 -15.17 -18.36 -9.76
C LEU A 321 -15.68 -19.24 -8.62
N ALA A 322 -17.00 -19.33 -8.45
CA ALA A 322 -17.63 -20.17 -7.43
C ALA A 322 -18.75 -21.06 -8.01
N GLY A 323 -18.73 -22.38 -7.71
CA GLY A 323 -19.76 -23.33 -8.15
C GLY A 323 -20.02 -24.50 -7.19
N THR A 324 -21.25 -25.05 -7.18
CA THR A 324 -21.69 -26.23 -6.41
C THR A 324 -22.35 -27.30 -7.30
N ARG A 325 -22.23 -28.59 -6.92
CA ARG A 325 -22.74 -29.77 -7.68
C ARG A 325 -24.26 -29.81 -7.83
N GLN A 326 -24.74 -30.21 -9.03
CA GLN A 326 -25.94 -31.06 -9.19
C GLN A 326 -25.53 -32.45 -9.65
#